data_AF-A0A7W6HYI6-F1
#
_entry.id   AF-A0A7W6HYI6-F1
#
_cell.length_a   1.000
_cell.length_b   1.000
_cell.length_c   1.000
_cell.angle_alpha   90.00
_cell.angle_beta   90.00
_cell.angle_gamma   90.00
#
_symmetry.space_group_name_H-M   'P 1'
#
loop_
_entity.id
_entity.type
_entity.pdbx_description
1 polymer ?
#
loop_
_entity_poly.entity_id
_entity_poly.type
_entity_poly.pdbx_seq_one_letter_code
_entity_poly.pdbx_strand_id
1 'polypeptide(L)'
;MLRKTIMILVCVGCCVAASAQTDLESLEKEYEANKRDIKVVKEYVEALEEANKGKEAERVAKEYMSRCPVLQVEDKETYLLLNKYVFTDPYSNVFEYGIYAMKKMKWDRGENPAQEDKTARLKRLLKSLGNGVSGDNEIDKRYEVLMILSRNLNKEIDKQCDPYLKDKQYVLPLYDSLKLERLTYLINKGQLLGQDGMRLKLAVNKALHVGDNAQVIRDLEVATNLNMTDIRGNYIVAILTILSERTLDRELIDNILSFVLRLRDQEEGTGGSTNYYNLLGRLCALVGDKDNADKYKKIGDAIEAERMERYKDLFEATRSN
;
A
#
# COMPACT_ATOMS: atom_id res chain seq x y z
N MET A 1 3.85 -50.86 -9.09
CA MET A 1 3.96 -50.17 -7.77
C MET A 1 3.35 -48.78 -7.79
N LEU A 2 3.54 -47.96 -8.85
CA LEU A 2 2.97 -46.61 -8.97
C LEU A 2 1.46 -46.47 -8.70
N ARG A 3 0.62 -47.41 -9.19
CA ARG A 3 -0.84 -47.38 -8.98
C ARG A 3 -1.27 -47.57 -7.52
N LYS A 4 -0.52 -48.36 -6.72
CA LYS A 4 -0.83 -48.55 -5.28
C LYS A 4 -0.42 -47.32 -4.47
N THR A 5 0.69 -46.67 -4.82
CA THR A 5 1.15 -45.43 -4.16
C THR A 5 0.21 -44.25 -4.42
N ILE A 6 -0.31 -44.10 -5.65
CA ILE A 6 -1.30 -43.06 -5.99
C ILE A 6 -2.63 -43.30 -5.26
N MET A 7 -3.10 -44.55 -5.18
CA MET A 7 -4.35 -44.89 -4.51
C MET A 7 -4.29 -44.68 -2.98
N ILE A 8 -3.13 -44.93 -2.35
CA ILE A 8 -2.93 -44.63 -0.92
C ILE A 8 -2.88 -43.12 -0.67
N LEU A 9 -2.22 -42.34 -1.53
CA LEU A 9 -2.18 -40.88 -1.43
C LEU A 9 -3.58 -40.24 -1.58
N VAL A 10 -4.41 -40.76 -2.49
CA VAL A 10 -5.80 -40.30 -2.67
C VAL A 10 -6.67 -40.68 -1.46
N CYS A 11 -6.55 -41.89 -0.92
CA CYS A 11 -7.32 -42.29 0.26
C CYS A 11 -6.92 -41.51 1.52
N VAL A 12 -5.63 -41.25 1.74
CA VAL A 12 -5.17 -40.43 2.88
C VAL A 12 -5.63 -38.98 2.71
N GLY A 13 -5.58 -38.42 1.48
CA GLY A 13 -6.12 -37.08 1.19
C GLY A 13 -7.64 -36.97 1.43
N CYS A 14 -8.41 -37.99 1.06
CA CYS A 14 -9.86 -38.02 1.31
C CYS A 14 -10.20 -38.13 2.81
N CYS A 15 -9.45 -38.91 3.59
CA CYS A 15 -9.67 -39.01 5.04
C CYS A 15 -9.31 -37.71 5.78
N VAL A 16 -8.23 -37.02 5.38
CA VAL A 16 -7.83 -35.74 5.96
C VAL A 16 -8.81 -34.62 5.59
N ALA A 17 -9.34 -34.63 4.37
CA ALA A 17 -10.38 -33.68 3.97
C ALA A 17 -11.70 -33.91 4.73
N ALA A 18 -12.07 -35.18 4.96
CA ALA A 18 -13.27 -35.52 5.72
C ALA A 18 -13.14 -35.19 7.23
N SER A 19 -11.96 -35.39 7.83
CA SER A 19 -11.71 -35.00 9.22
C SER A 19 -11.72 -33.47 9.38
N ALA A 20 -11.04 -32.74 8.49
CA ALA A 20 -11.06 -31.27 8.51
C ALA A 20 -12.48 -30.69 8.32
N GLN A 21 -13.32 -31.35 7.51
CA GLN A 21 -14.71 -30.95 7.30
C GLN A 21 -15.59 -31.23 8.54
N THR A 22 -15.37 -32.34 9.24
CA THR A 22 -16.12 -32.67 10.47
C THR A 22 -15.71 -31.79 11.65
N ASP A 23 -14.43 -31.43 11.75
CA ASP A 23 -13.93 -30.46 12.73
C ASP A 23 -14.53 -29.06 12.51
N LEU A 24 -14.62 -28.62 11.25
CA LEU A 24 -15.22 -27.32 10.90
C LEU A 24 -16.73 -27.26 11.23
N GLU A 25 -17.49 -28.34 11.00
CA GLU A 25 -18.91 -28.42 11.34
C GLU A 25 -19.15 -28.40 12.85
N SER A 26 -18.22 -28.95 13.65
CA SER A 26 -18.28 -28.86 15.11
C SER A 26 -18.05 -27.42 15.58
N LEU A 27 -17.03 -26.75 15.05
CA LEU A 27 -16.71 -25.36 15.36
C LEU A 27 -17.82 -24.40 14.92
N GLU A 28 -18.50 -24.67 13.80
CA GLU A 28 -19.66 -23.89 13.36
C GLU A 28 -20.80 -23.95 14.39
N LYS A 29 -21.11 -25.14 14.93
CA LYS A 29 -22.14 -25.29 15.96
C LYS A 29 -21.78 -24.56 17.25
N GLU A 30 -20.50 -24.62 17.65
CA GLU A 30 -20.02 -23.92 18.83
C GLU A 30 -20.05 -22.41 18.66
N TYR A 31 -19.65 -21.92 17.48
CA TYR A 31 -19.79 -20.52 17.07
C TYR A 31 -21.25 -20.07 17.12
N GLU A 32 -22.17 -20.82 16.51
CA GLU A 32 -23.60 -20.47 16.48
C GLU A 32 -24.21 -20.36 17.87
N ALA A 33 -23.75 -21.17 18.82
CA ALA A 33 -24.16 -21.09 20.23
C ALA A 33 -23.51 -19.91 20.99
N ASN A 34 -22.29 -19.51 20.62
CA ASN A 34 -21.45 -18.60 21.41
C ASN A 34 -20.89 -17.40 20.61
N LYS A 35 -21.70 -16.80 19.73
CA LYS A 35 -21.29 -15.72 18.80
C LYS A 35 -20.68 -14.44 19.42
N ARG A 36 -20.65 -14.31 20.73
CA ARG A 36 -20.07 -13.17 21.47
C ARG A 36 -18.75 -13.50 22.15
N ASP A 37 -18.37 -14.78 22.20
CA ASP A 37 -17.11 -15.21 22.80
C ASP A 37 -15.98 -15.07 21.79
N ILE A 38 -15.03 -14.18 22.06
CA ILE A 38 -13.89 -13.93 21.17
C ILE A 38 -13.09 -15.20 20.88
N LYS A 39 -12.93 -16.08 21.86
CA LYS A 39 -12.11 -17.28 21.72
C LYS A 39 -12.75 -18.23 20.72
N VAL A 40 -14.05 -18.47 20.86
CA VAL A 40 -14.83 -19.31 19.94
C VAL A 40 -14.84 -18.72 18.53
N VAL A 41 -15.05 -17.41 18.41
CA VAL A 41 -15.07 -16.72 17.11
C VAL A 41 -13.71 -16.81 16.42
N LYS A 42 -12.62 -16.60 17.16
CA LYS A 42 -11.25 -16.67 16.65
C LYS A 42 -10.91 -18.07 16.16
N GLU A 43 -11.17 -19.10 16.96
CA GLU A 43 -10.91 -20.50 16.59
C GLU A 43 -11.69 -20.89 15.32
N TYR A 44 -12.95 -20.47 15.21
CA TYR A 44 -13.74 -20.73 14.01
C TYR A 44 -13.22 -19.98 12.78
N VAL A 45 -12.82 -18.71 12.93
CA VAL A 45 -12.23 -17.91 11.83
C VAL A 45 -10.90 -18.51 11.35
N GLU A 46 -10.04 -18.93 12.26
CA GLU A 46 -8.77 -19.59 11.91
C GLU A 46 -9.02 -20.90 11.14
N ALA A 47 -9.98 -21.73 11.57
CA ALA A 47 -10.37 -22.94 10.86
C ALA A 47 -10.95 -22.65 9.45
N LEU A 48 -11.76 -21.59 9.32
CA LEU A 48 -12.26 -21.14 8.02
C LEU A 48 -11.12 -20.69 7.08
N GLU A 49 -10.10 -20.01 7.61
CA GLU A 49 -8.92 -19.64 6.83
C GLU A 49 -8.12 -20.85 6.35
N GLU A 50 -7.86 -21.82 7.24
CA GLU A 50 -7.17 -23.07 6.89
C GLU A 50 -7.94 -23.87 5.83
N ALA A 51 -9.26 -23.80 5.85
CA ALA A 51 -10.14 -24.40 4.85
C ALA A 51 -10.27 -23.56 3.55
N ASN A 52 -9.51 -22.48 3.38
CA ASN A 52 -9.59 -21.53 2.26
C ASN A 52 -10.98 -20.85 2.09
N LYS A 53 -11.75 -20.71 3.18
CA LYS A 53 -13.07 -20.07 3.20
C LYS A 53 -13.01 -18.61 3.65
N GLY A 54 -12.08 -17.84 3.07
CA GLY A 54 -11.78 -16.45 3.49
C GLY A 54 -12.98 -15.48 3.50
N LYS A 55 -13.94 -15.63 2.58
CA LYS A 55 -15.16 -14.79 2.55
C LYS A 55 -16.08 -15.08 3.74
N GLU A 56 -16.12 -16.32 4.20
CA GLU A 56 -16.92 -16.72 5.36
C GLU A 56 -16.25 -16.25 6.65
N ALA A 57 -14.93 -16.38 6.74
CA ALA A 57 -14.13 -15.79 7.82
C ALA A 57 -14.37 -14.28 7.95
N GLU A 58 -14.37 -13.56 6.83
CA GLU A 58 -14.69 -12.12 6.80
C GLU A 58 -16.11 -11.83 7.30
N ARG A 59 -17.10 -12.63 6.88
CA ARG A 59 -18.49 -12.50 7.33
C ARG A 59 -18.60 -12.66 8.84
N VAL A 60 -17.96 -13.70 9.40
CA VAL A 60 -17.96 -13.99 10.84
C VAL A 60 -17.30 -12.85 11.63
N ALA A 61 -16.14 -12.36 11.19
CA ALA A 61 -15.46 -11.25 11.85
C ALA A 61 -16.29 -9.95 11.85
N LYS A 62 -16.99 -9.66 10.75
CA LYS A 62 -17.91 -8.51 10.65
C LYS A 62 -19.15 -8.68 11.53
N GLU A 63 -19.72 -9.89 11.59
CA GLU A 63 -20.85 -10.20 12.48
C GLU A 63 -20.45 -10.02 13.94
N TYR A 64 -19.27 -10.49 14.33
CA TYR A 64 -18.72 -10.29 15.66
C TYR A 64 -18.55 -8.79 15.98
N MET A 65 -17.94 -8.00 15.08
CA MET A 65 -17.79 -6.56 15.26
C MET A 65 -19.13 -5.84 15.51
N SER A 66 -20.19 -6.24 14.80
CA SER A 66 -21.52 -5.61 14.96
C SER A 66 -22.11 -5.77 16.36
N ARG A 67 -21.60 -6.72 17.14
CA ARG A 67 -22.04 -7.06 18.51
C ARG A 67 -21.00 -6.71 19.57
N CYS A 68 -19.79 -6.36 19.14
CA CYS A 68 -18.65 -6.09 20.00
C CYS A 68 -18.76 -4.67 20.60
N PRO A 69 -18.81 -4.51 21.93
CA PRO A 69 -18.66 -3.21 22.58
C PRO A 69 -17.34 -2.56 22.18
N VAL A 70 -17.35 -1.25 21.91
CA VAL A 70 -16.14 -0.50 21.44
C VAL A 70 -14.91 -0.72 22.33
N LEU A 71 -15.08 -0.83 23.65
CA LEU A 71 -13.99 -1.05 24.61
C LEU A 71 -13.31 -2.42 24.45
N GLN A 72 -14.02 -3.44 23.94
CA GLN A 72 -13.42 -4.76 23.68
C GLN A 72 -12.44 -4.73 22.50
N VAL A 73 -12.46 -3.69 21.65
CA VAL A 73 -11.47 -3.56 20.57
C VAL A 73 -10.07 -3.19 21.10
N GLU A 74 -9.95 -2.76 22.37
CA GLU A 74 -8.64 -2.63 23.04
C GLU A 74 -8.08 -3.99 23.51
N ASP A 75 -8.89 -5.07 23.51
CA ASP A 75 -8.41 -6.43 23.73
C ASP A 75 -7.61 -6.93 22.52
N LYS A 76 -6.48 -7.58 22.78
CA LYS A 76 -5.50 -7.97 21.76
C LYS A 76 -6.06 -9.02 20.80
N GLU A 77 -6.80 -10.02 21.30
CA GLU A 77 -7.35 -11.07 20.44
C GLU A 77 -8.46 -10.53 19.55
N THR A 78 -9.33 -9.70 20.15
CA THR A 78 -10.36 -8.98 19.41
C THR A 78 -9.76 -8.08 18.34
N TYR A 79 -8.74 -7.30 18.68
CA TYR A 79 -8.09 -6.41 17.73
C TYR A 79 -7.47 -7.16 16.54
N LEU A 80 -6.75 -8.26 16.80
CA LEU A 80 -6.09 -9.04 15.75
C LEU A 80 -7.09 -9.65 14.78
N LEU A 81 -8.21 -10.18 15.29
CA LEU A 81 -9.32 -10.68 14.48
C LEU A 81 -9.89 -9.57 13.56
N LEU A 82 -10.17 -8.40 14.14
CA LEU A 82 -10.79 -7.28 13.43
C LEU A 82 -9.84 -6.64 12.41
N ASN A 83 -8.54 -6.63 12.69
CA ASN A 83 -7.55 -5.95 11.86
C ASN A 83 -7.54 -6.44 10.41
N LYS A 84 -7.69 -7.75 10.20
CA LYS A 84 -7.65 -8.34 8.86
C LYS A 84 -8.90 -8.04 8.02
N TYR A 85 -10.07 -8.01 8.64
CA TYR A 85 -11.35 -8.04 7.92
C TYR A 85 -12.20 -6.77 8.07
N VAL A 86 -11.96 -5.99 9.13
CA VAL A 86 -12.83 -4.89 9.52
C VAL A 86 -12.13 -3.53 9.36
N PHE A 87 -10.83 -3.43 9.64
CA PHE A 87 -10.07 -2.17 9.46
C PHE A 87 -9.65 -1.95 8.00
N THR A 88 -10.64 -1.89 7.11
CA THR A 88 -10.44 -1.81 5.65
C THR A 88 -10.77 -0.45 5.06
N ASP A 89 -11.79 0.25 5.58
CA ASP A 89 -12.25 1.54 5.07
C ASP A 89 -11.73 2.72 5.93
N PRO A 90 -10.80 3.55 5.42
CA PRO A 90 -10.28 4.71 6.13
C PRO A 90 -11.33 5.74 6.55
N TYR A 91 -12.49 5.79 5.89
CA TYR A 91 -13.55 6.74 6.24
C TYR A 91 -14.46 6.24 7.37
N SER A 92 -14.34 4.97 7.77
CA SER A 92 -15.14 4.40 8.84
C SER A 92 -14.65 4.83 10.24
N ASN A 93 -15.58 4.95 11.19
CA ASN A 93 -15.24 5.19 12.60
C ASN A 93 -14.42 4.03 13.20
N VAL A 94 -14.67 2.81 12.72
CA VAL A 94 -14.00 1.60 13.20
C VAL A 94 -12.52 1.60 12.81
N PHE A 95 -12.19 2.10 11.61
CA PHE A 95 -10.80 2.26 11.18
C PHE A 95 -10.04 3.30 12.02
N GLU A 96 -10.65 4.46 12.29
CA GLU A 96 -10.07 5.45 13.20
C GLU A 96 -9.82 4.84 14.59
N TYR A 97 -10.80 4.09 15.10
CA TYR A 97 -10.65 3.42 16.37
C TYR A 97 -9.53 2.38 16.33
N GLY A 98 -9.36 1.63 15.23
CA GLY A 98 -8.24 0.72 15.02
C GLY A 98 -6.88 1.43 15.18
N ILE A 99 -6.71 2.60 14.56
CA ILE A 99 -5.48 3.41 14.73
C ILE A 99 -5.26 3.80 16.21
N TYR A 100 -6.33 4.20 16.89
CA TYR A 100 -6.26 4.59 18.30
C TYR A 100 -5.93 3.42 19.24
N ALA A 101 -6.61 2.29 19.07
CA ALA A 101 -6.41 1.08 19.85
C ALA A 101 -4.99 0.53 19.64
N MET A 102 -4.46 0.52 18.41
CA MET A 102 -3.07 0.11 18.14
C MET A 102 -2.06 0.92 18.95
N LYS A 103 -2.27 2.24 19.05
CA LYS A 103 -1.38 3.15 19.80
C LYS A 103 -1.42 2.90 21.30
N LYS A 104 -2.58 2.51 21.84
CA LYS A 104 -2.79 2.26 23.27
C LYS A 104 -2.43 0.84 23.69
N MET A 105 -2.54 -0.11 22.79
CA MET A 105 -2.38 -1.52 23.08
C MET A 105 -0.98 -1.77 23.64
N LYS A 106 -0.92 -2.52 24.74
CA LYS A 106 0.35 -3.00 25.29
C LYS A 106 0.82 -4.14 24.41
N TRP A 107 1.83 -3.85 23.60
CA TRP A 107 2.56 -4.86 22.84
C TRP A 107 3.74 -5.29 23.72
N ASP A 108 3.66 -6.46 24.34
CA ASP A 108 4.77 -7.04 25.09
C ASP A 108 5.97 -7.13 24.16
N ARG A 109 7.11 -6.60 24.61
CA ARG A 109 8.36 -6.80 23.90
C ARG A 109 8.73 -8.27 24.13
N GLY A 110 8.48 -9.11 23.13
CA GLY A 110 9.03 -10.47 23.11
C GLY A 110 10.52 -10.42 23.49
N GLU A 111 10.95 -11.40 24.27
CA GLU A 111 12.31 -11.49 24.79
C GLU A 111 13.36 -11.25 23.69
N ASN A 112 14.41 -10.52 24.06
CA ASN A 112 15.52 -10.00 23.25
C ASN A 112 15.66 -10.55 21.79
N PRO A 113 15.54 -9.69 20.75
CA PRO A 113 15.79 -10.06 19.35
C PRO A 113 17.28 -10.33 19.02
N ALA A 114 18.15 -10.45 20.02
CA ALA A 114 19.59 -10.61 19.87
C ALA A 114 20.02 -12.00 19.38
N GLN A 115 19.11 -12.98 19.35
CA GLN A 115 19.40 -14.37 18.93
C GLN A 115 18.67 -14.81 17.66
N GLU A 116 17.84 -13.96 17.05
CA GLU A 116 17.02 -14.35 15.91
C GLU A 116 17.73 -14.06 14.58
N ASP A 117 18.02 -15.12 13.82
CA ASP A 117 18.58 -15.01 12.47
C ASP A 117 17.64 -14.20 11.54
N LYS A 118 18.20 -13.19 10.86
CA LYS A 118 17.47 -12.28 9.97
C LYS A 118 16.74 -13.04 8.86
N THR A 119 17.31 -14.16 8.38
CA THR A 119 16.70 -14.98 7.33
C THR A 119 15.50 -15.76 7.86
N ALA A 120 15.59 -16.30 9.08
CA ALA A 120 14.47 -16.93 9.77
C ALA A 120 13.34 -15.95 10.10
N ARG A 121 13.66 -14.70 10.45
CA ARG A 121 12.67 -13.63 10.63
C ARG A 121 11.97 -13.26 9.33
N LEU A 122 12.72 -13.06 8.24
CA LEU A 122 12.17 -12.73 6.93
C LEU A 122 11.26 -13.87 6.39
N LYS A 123 11.67 -15.12 6.53
CA LYS A 123 10.85 -16.28 6.12
C LYS A 123 9.54 -16.37 6.93
N ARG A 124 9.54 -16.02 8.22
CA ARG A 124 8.32 -15.97 9.03
C ARG A 124 7.38 -14.85 8.60
N LEU A 125 7.90 -13.64 8.39
CA LEU A 125 7.13 -12.51 7.86
C LEU A 125 6.52 -12.81 6.48
N LEU A 126 7.26 -13.52 5.63
CA LEU A 126 6.74 -13.96 4.32
C LEU A 126 5.68 -15.05 4.45
N LYS A 127 5.77 -15.93 5.47
CA LYS A 127 4.77 -16.96 5.74
C LYS A 127 3.46 -16.38 6.31
N SER A 128 3.54 -15.37 7.16
CA SER A 128 2.39 -14.64 7.71
C SER A 128 1.68 -13.73 6.70
N LEU A 129 2.32 -13.45 5.55
CA LEU A 129 1.67 -12.75 4.44
C LEU A 129 0.71 -13.66 3.64
N GLY A 130 0.84 -15.00 3.77
CA GLY A 130 0.04 -15.98 3.02
C GLY A 130 -1.00 -16.72 3.86
N ASN A 131 -0.71 -17.02 5.12
CA ASN A 131 -1.59 -17.70 6.06
C ASN A 131 -1.75 -16.85 7.32
N GLY A 132 -2.89 -16.99 8.02
CA GLY A 132 -3.32 -16.19 9.17
C GLY A 132 -2.30 -15.89 10.28
N VAL A 133 -2.73 -15.01 11.19
CA VAL A 133 -1.98 -14.39 12.29
C VAL A 133 -0.86 -15.30 12.81
N SER A 134 0.39 -14.90 12.59
CA SER A 134 1.60 -15.61 13.05
C SER A 134 1.51 -15.90 14.55
N GLY A 135 1.52 -17.17 14.93
CA GLY A 135 1.26 -17.63 16.31
C GLY A 135 2.24 -17.10 17.36
N ASP A 136 3.52 -16.92 17.03
CA ASP A 136 4.56 -17.09 18.07
C ASP A 136 5.34 -15.82 18.45
N ASN A 137 5.31 -14.74 17.66
CA ASN A 137 6.08 -13.52 17.97
C ASN A 137 5.22 -12.25 17.99
N GLU A 138 5.28 -11.54 19.11
CA GLU A 138 4.52 -10.32 19.34
C GLU A 138 4.94 -9.15 18.44
N ILE A 139 6.23 -9.10 18.11
CA ILE A 139 6.77 -8.11 17.16
C ILE A 139 6.12 -8.29 15.79
N ASP A 140 5.89 -9.54 15.37
CA ASP A 140 5.30 -9.87 14.08
C ASP A 140 3.80 -9.49 14.05
N LYS A 141 3.06 -9.74 15.14
CA LYS A 141 1.64 -9.35 15.28
C LYS A 141 1.46 -7.83 15.21
N ARG A 142 2.29 -7.06 15.93
CA ARG A 142 2.25 -5.59 15.86
C ARG A 142 2.58 -5.09 14.45
N TYR A 143 3.58 -5.69 13.81
CA TYR A 143 3.98 -5.30 12.47
C TYR A 143 2.90 -5.62 11.42
N GLU A 144 2.25 -6.76 11.51
CA GLU A 144 1.12 -7.15 10.64
C GLU A 144 -0.04 -6.15 10.75
N VAL A 145 -0.37 -5.75 11.98
CA VAL A 145 -1.36 -4.71 12.26
C VAL A 145 -1.00 -3.38 11.62
N LEU A 146 0.23 -2.92 11.87
CA LEU A 146 0.72 -1.68 11.29
C LEU A 146 0.72 -1.74 9.77
N MET A 147 1.10 -2.86 9.17
CA MET A 147 1.07 -3.04 7.72
C MET A 147 -0.34 -2.91 7.17
N ILE A 148 -1.35 -3.56 7.76
CA ILE A 148 -2.71 -3.53 7.21
C ILE A 148 -3.31 -2.13 7.28
N LEU A 149 -3.26 -1.48 8.45
CA LEU A 149 -3.76 -0.10 8.60
C LEU A 149 -3.02 0.87 7.67
N SER A 150 -1.69 0.80 7.64
CA SER A 150 -0.87 1.70 6.81
C SER A 150 -1.14 1.46 5.33
N ARG A 151 -1.26 0.20 4.90
CA ARG A 151 -1.53 -0.17 3.50
C ARG A 151 -2.90 0.33 3.06
N ASN A 152 -3.94 0.14 3.86
CA ASN A 152 -5.29 0.56 3.51
C ASN A 152 -5.40 2.09 3.45
N LEU A 153 -4.76 2.79 4.39
CA LEU A 153 -4.70 4.25 4.36
C LEU A 153 -3.89 4.76 3.16
N ASN A 154 -2.72 4.19 2.90
CA ASN A 154 -1.87 4.60 1.78
C ASN A 154 -2.56 4.38 0.44
N LYS A 155 -3.23 3.23 0.25
CA LYS A 155 -4.02 2.97 -0.98
C LYS A 155 -5.07 4.03 -1.25
N GLU A 156 -5.77 4.47 -0.21
CA GLU A 156 -6.78 5.51 -0.38
C GLU A 156 -6.12 6.87 -0.67
N ILE A 157 -4.98 7.18 -0.05
CA ILE A 157 -4.21 8.39 -0.37
C ILE A 157 -3.70 8.35 -1.81
N ASP A 158 -3.13 7.23 -2.26
CA ASP A 158 -2.67 7.06 -3.64
C ASP A 158 -3.84 7.32 -4.61
N LYS A 159 -5.03 6.79 -4.31
CA LYS A 159 -6.23 7.03 -5.12
C LYS A 159 -6.67 8.50 -5.16
N GLN A 160 -6.48 9.26 -4.07
CA GLN A 160 -6.86 10.67 -3.99
C GLN A 160 -5.77 11.62 -4.50
N CYS A 161 -4.50 11.21 -4.46
CA CYS A 161 -3.36 12.10 -4.66
C CYS A 161 -2.51 11.77 -5.88
N ASP A 162 -2.44 10.51 -6.32
CA ASP A 162 -1.54 10.12 -7.39
C ASP A 162 -2.13 10.48 -8.76
N PRO A 163 -1.36 11.18 -9.61
CA PRO A 163 -1.73 11.37 -10.99
C PRO A 163 -1.87 10.02 -11.72
N TYR A 164 -2.82 9.94 -12.64
CA TYR A 164 -2.98 8.79 -13.53
C TYR A 164 -2.91 9.23 -14.99
N LEU A 165 -2.43 8.34 -15.87
CA LEU A 165 -2.46 8.60 -17.31
C LEU A 165 -3.88 8.42 -17.84
N LYS A 166 -4.37 9.42 -18.57
CA LYS A 166 -5.57 9.36 -19.39
C LYS A 166 -5.26 10.01 -20.74
N ASP A 167 -5.50 9.30 -21.83
CA ASP A 167 -5.29 9.80 -23.20
C ASP A 167 -3.88 10.42 -23.43
N LYS A 168 -2.84 9.79 -22.87
CA LYS A 168 -1.42 10.23 -22.87
C LYS A 168 -1.12 11.50 -22.06
N GLN A 169 -2.04 11.97 -21.24
CA GLN A 169 -1.85 13.11 -20.33
C GLN A 169 -1.95 12.64 -18.88
N TYR A 170 -1.16 13.27 -18.00
CA TYR A 170 -1.30 13.06 -16.56
C TYR A 170 -2.47 13.88 -16.04
N VAL A 171 -3.38 13.22 -15.33
CA VAL A 171 -4.57 13.86 -14.75
C VAL A 171 -4.55 13.65 -13.25
N LEU A 172 -4.84 14.72 -12.50
CA LEU A 172 -5.05 14.63 -11.06
C LEU A 172 -6.43 14.04 -10.75
N PRO A 173 -6.56 13.23 -9.69
CA PRO A 173 -7.87 12.89 -9.15
C PRO A 173 -8.68 14.14 -8.78
N LEU A 174 -10.01 14.00 -8.76
CA LEU A 174 -10.91 15.06 -8.33
C LEU A 174 -10.59 15.45 -6.87
N TYR A 175 -10.39 16.74 -6.64
CA TYR A 175 -10.07 17.26 -5.32
C TYR A 175 -11.29 17.23 -4.39
N ASP A 176 -11.21 16.46 -3.31
CA ASP A 176 -12.23 16.37 -2.27
C ASP A 176 -11.62 16.78 -0.92
N SER A 177 -11.86 18.04 -0.54
CA SER A 177 -11.28 18.65 0.67
C SER A 177 -11.65 17.89 1.94
N LEU A 178 -12.89 17.43 2.06
CA LEU A 178 -13.38 16.70 3.24
C LEU A 178 -12.67 15.35 3.38
N LYS A 179 -12.49 14.62 2.27
CA LYS A 179 -11.74 13.36 2.29
C LYS A 179 -10.28 13.58 2.65
N LEU A 180 -9.61 14.56 2.03
CA LEU A 180 -8.20 14.83 2.28
C LEU A 180 -7.94 15.30 3.72
N GLU A 181 -8.85 16.11 4.29
CA GLU A 181 -8.81 16.48 5.71
C GLU A 181 -8.98 15.27 6.62
N ARG A 182 -9.93 14.37 6.30
CA ARG A 182 -10.11 13.12 7.05
C ARG A 182 -8.86 12.24 7.01
N LEU A 183 -8.25 12.05 5.84
CA LEU A 183 -7.02 11.26 5.69
C LEU A 183 -5.84 11.90 6.45
N THR A 184 -5.70 13.22 6.35
CA THR A 184 -4.69 14.00 7.10
C THR A 184 -4.83 13.81 8.60
N TYR A 185 -6.06 13.88 9.11
CA TYR A 185 -6.37 13.66 10.52
C TYR A 185 -5.99 12.25 10.98
N LEU A 186 -6.28 11.22 10.20
CA LEU A 186 -5.95 9.83 10.55
C LEU A 186 -4.44 9.59 10.62
N ILE A 187 -3.68 10.10 9.65
CA ILE A 187 -2.21 9.98 9.66
C ILE A 187 -1.64 10.66 10.90
N ASN A 188 -2.17 11.83 11.27
CA ASN A 188 -1.66 12.59 12.42
C ASN A 188 -2.02 11.97 13.78
N LYS A 189 -3.05 11.12 13.84
CA LYS A 189 -3.36 10.36 15.06
C LYS A 189 -2.46 9.14 15.27
N GLY A 190 -2.05 8.49 14.18
CA GLY A 190 -1.32 7.22 14.20
C GLY A 190 0.21 7.34 14.26
N GLN A 191 0.87 6.19 14.41
CA GLN A 191 2.29 5.98 14.10
C GLN A 191 2.35 4.89 13.03
N LEU A 192 2.10 5.28 11.78
CA LEU A 192 1.90 4.36 10.66
C LEU A 192 3.19 4.18 9.86
N LEU A 193 3.32 3.04 9.17
CA LEU A 193 4.42 2.79 8.25
C LEU A 193 4.25 3.68 7.01
N GLY A 194 5.32 4.32 6.55
CA GLY A 194 5.28 5.21 5.37
C GLY A 194 4.51 6.52 5.59
N GLN A 195 4.20 6.89 6.84
CA GLN A 195 3.36 8.06 7.17
C GLN A 195 3.88 9.38 6.58
N ASP A 196 5.20 9.54 6.44
CA ASP A 196 5.78 10.78 5.97
C ASP A 196 5.56 10.94 4.45
N GLY A 197 5.66 9.84 3.69
CA GLY A 197 5.32 9.82 2.27
C GLY A 197 3.84 10.15 2.05
N MET A 198 2.96 9.54 2.85
CA MET A 198 1.53 9.84 2.86
C MET A 198 1.23 11.32 3.12
N ARG A 199 1.86 11.92 4.15
CA ARG A 199 1.71 13.35 4.47
C ARG A 199 2.14 14.23 3.32
N LEU A 200 3.26 13.89 2.68
CA LEU A 200 3.79 14.69 1.59
C LEU A 200 2.89 14.62 0.35
N LYS A 201 2.32 13.46 0.01
CA LYS A 201 1.33 13.35 -1.08
C LYS A 201 0.14 14.26 -0.85
N LEU A 202 -0.39 14.28 0.38
CA LEU A 202 -1.49 15.18 0.76
C LEU A 202 -1.09 16.66 0.68
N ALA A 203 0.13 17.01 1.13
CA ALA A 203 0.64 18.38 1.06
C ALA A 203 0.79 18.86 -0.39
N VAL A 204 1.42 18.04 -1.25
CA VAL A 204 1.58 18.31 -2.69
C VAL A 204 0.23 18.46 -3.37
N ASN A 205 -0.72 17.55 -3.12
CA ASN A 205 -2.05 17.62 -3.72
C ASN A 205 -2.81 18.90 -3.28
N LYS A 206 -2.71 19.27 -1.99
CA LYS A 206 -3.27 20.52 -1.48
C LYS A 206 -2.64 21.76 -2.13
N ALA A 207 -1.31 21.82 -2.23
CA ALA A 207 -0.59 22.91 -2.86
C ALA A 207 -0.95 23.05 -4.34
N LEU A 208 -1.03 21.92 -5.06
CA LEU A 208 -1.50 21.87 -6.44
C LEU A 208 -2.92 22.42 -6.59
N HIS A 209 -3.84 22.08 -5.68
CA HIS A 209 -5.22 22.54 -5.74
C HIS A 209 -5.34 24.05 -5.54
N VAL A 210 -4.63 24.62 -4.56
CA VAL A 210 -4.67 26.07 -4.27
C VAL A 210 -3.83 26.91 -5.25
N GLY A 211 -3.08 26.27 -6.15
CA GLY A 211 -2.23 26.94 -7.13
C GLY A 211 -0.87 27.39 -6.59
N ASP A 212 -0.44 26.92 -5.41
CA ASP A 212 0.87 27.22 -4.85
C ASP A 212 1.93 26.31 -5.48
N ASN A 213 2.25 26.58 -6.74
CA ASN A 213 3.18 25.79 -7.52
C ASN A 213 4.61 25.82 -6.94
N ALA A 214 4.99 26.90 -6.26
CA ALA A 214 6.29 27.01 -5.60
C ALA A 214 6.39 26.07 -4.39
N GLN A 215 5.32 25.94 -3.60
CA GLN A 215 5.29 24.98 -2.50
C GLN A 215 5.38 23.53 -3.00
N VAL A 216 4.73 23.21 -4.13
CA VAL A 216 4.85 21.88 -4.75
C VAL A 216 6.32 21.52 -4.99
N ILE A 217 7.09 22.44 -5.58
CA ILE A 217 8.52 22.19 -5.84
C ILE A 217 9.31 22.01 -4.55
N ARG A 218 9.09 22.89 -3.55
CA ARG A 218 9.75 22.76 -2.25
C ARG A 218 9.47 21.40 -1.59
N ASP A 219 8.22 20.94 -1.62
CA ASP A 219 7.83 19.65 -1.03
C ASP A 219 8.53 18.48 -1.75
N LEU A 220 8.60 18.50 -3.08
CA LEU A 220 9.29 17.46 -3.86
C LEU A 220 10.82 17.46 -3.66
N GLU A 221 11.44 18.64 -3.52
CA GLU A 221 12.85 18.77 -3.19
C GLU A 221 13.16 18.21 -1.80
N VAL A 222 12.32 18.54 -0.80
CA VAL A 222 12.44 17.97 0.55
C VAL A 222 12.34 16.44 0.52
N ALA A 223 11.36 15.88 -0.23
CA ALA A 223 11.21 14.43 -0.37
C ALA A 223 12.47 13.76 -0.91
N THR A 224 13.07 14.39 -1.93
CA THR A 224 14.25 13.89 -2.62
C THR A 224 15.46 13.93 -1.68
N ASN A 225 15.65 15.05 -0.98
CA ASN A 225 16.75 15.25 -0.02
C ASN A 225 16.65 14.28 1.17
N LEU A 226 15.44 13.94 1.61
CA LEU A 226 15.19 12.96 2.68
C LEU A 226 15.23 11.51 2.17
N ASN A 227 15.53 11.29 0.89
CA ASN A 227 15.57 9.99 0.27
C ASN A 227 14.28 9.16 0.43
N MET A 228 13.13 9.82 0.35
CA MET A 228 11.82 9.20 0.53
C MET A 228 11.47 8.34 -0.69
N THR A 229 11.58 7.02 -0.56
CA THR A 229 11.42 6.07 -1.68
C THR A 229 10.04 6.12 -2.32
N ASP A 230 9.02 6.43 -1.54
CA ASP A 230 7.62 6.48 -2.00
C ASP A 230 7.32 7.73 -2.85
N ILE A 231 8.24 8.70 -2.88
CA ILE A 231 8.11 10.00 -3.56
C ILE A 231 9.32 10.21 -4.48
N ARG A 232 9.45 9.36 -5.50
CA ARG A 232 10.56 9.38 -6.46
C ARG A 232 10.11 9.02 -7.86
N GLY A 233 11.01 9.23 -8.81
CA GLY A 233 10.88 8.74 -10.18
C GLY A 233 9.58 9.20 -10.83
N ASN A 234 8.76 8.23 -11.25
CA ASN A 234 7.51 8.47 -11.99
C ASN A 234 6.52 9.39 -11.26
N TYR A 235 6.46 9.36 -9.92
CA TYR A 235 5.57 10.28 -9.19
C TYR A 235 6.00 11.74 -9.40
N ILE A 236 7.30 12.03 -9.24
CA ILE A 236 7.85 13.37 -9.46
C ILE A 236 7.63 13.79 -10.92
N VAL A 237 7.93 12.92 -11.88
CA VAL A 237 7.72 13.19 -13.32
C VAL A 237 6.25 13.53 -13.60
N ALA A 238 5.31 12.78 -13.05
CA ALA A 238 3.89 13.01 -13.25
C ALA A 238 3.43 14.38 -12.69
N ILE A 239 3.81 14.69 -11.46
CA ILE A 239 3.45 15.96 -10.80
C ILE A 239 4.05 17.15 -11.55
N LEU A 240 5.33 17.10 -11.91
CA LEU A 240 6.00 18.18 -12.64
C LEU A 240 5.47 18.33 -14.07
N THR A 241 5.05 17.23 -14.71
CA THR A 241 4.39 17.29 -16.02
C THR A 241 3.06 18.03 -15.93
N ILE A 242 2.24 17.76 -14.92
CA ILE A 242 1.01 18.52 -14.66
C ILE A 242 1.32 19.99 -14.37
N LEU A 243 2.38 20.27 -13.59
CA LEU A 243 2.75 21.65 -13.28
C LEU A 243 3.15 22.42 -14.54
N SER A 244 3.89 21.79 -15.45
CA SER A 244 4.32 22.39 -16.73
C SER A 244 3.18 22.70 -17.72
N GLU A 245 1.96 22.22 -17.45
CA GLU A 245 0.75 22.56 -18.20
C GLU A 245 0.09 23.84 -17.73
N ARG A 246 0.46 24.32 -16.53
CA ARG A 246 -0.04 25.56 -15.97
C ARG A 246 0.75 26.73 -16.52
N THR A 247 0.18 27.93 -16.40
CA THR A 247 0.94 29.17 -16.61
C THR A 247 1.88 29.35 -15.43
N LEU A 248 3.17 29.09 -15.66
CA LEU A 248 4.25 29.29 -14.69
C LEU A 248 5.08 30.50 -15.11
N ASP A 249 5.62 31.23 -14.13
CA ASP A 249 6.63 32.23 -14.40
C ASP A 249 7.97 31.56 -14.77
N ARG A 250 8.84 32.34 -15.41
CA ARG A 250 10.12 31.83 -15.93
C ARG A 250 11.04 31.31 -14.83
N GLU A 251 11.09 31.99 -13.68
CA GLU A 251 11.96 31.61 -12.56
C GLU A 251 11.57 30.22 -12.03
N LEU A 252 10.26 29.98 -11.89
CA LEU A 252 9.77 28.67 -11.45
C LEU A 252 10.06 27.58 -12.49
N ILE A 253 9.96 27.85 -13.79
CA ILE A 253 10.32 26.88 -14.84
C ILE A 253 11.83 26.56 -14.76
N ASP A 254 12.69 27.57 -14.60
CA ASP A 254 14.14 27.41 -14.47
C ASP A 254 14.50 26.58 -13.21
N ASN A 255 13.78 26.79 -12.11
CA ASN A 255 13.93 26.00 -10.88
C ASN A 255 13.55 24.53 -11.10
N ILE A 256 12.43 24.27 -11.78
CA ILE A 256 11.98 22.90 -12.09
C ILE A 256 12.99 22.21 -13.02
N LEU A 257 13.44 22.90 -14.07
CA LEU A 257 14.44 22.38 -15.00
C LEU A 257 15.72 21.99 -14.25
N SER A 258 16.21 22.87 -13.38
CA SER A 258 17.38 22.62 -12.54
C SER A 258 17.18 21.43 -11.61
N PHE A 259 16.01 21.31 -10.98
CA PHE A 259 15.68 20.19 -10.11
C PHE A 259 15.65 18.85 -10.86
N VAL A 260 14.98 18.79 -12.02
CA VAL A 260 14.88 17.56 -12.83
C VAL A 260 16.24 17.14 -13.38
N LEU A 261 17.11 18.09 -13.78
CA LEU A 261 18.48 17.78 -14.19
C LEU A 261 19.27 17.11 -13.05
N ARG A 262 19.20 17.65 -11.83
CA ARG A 262 19.86 17.04 -10.66
C ARG A 262 19.33 15.63 -10.38
N LEU A 263 18.02 15.41 -10.47
CA LEU A 263 17.41 14.09 -10.28
C LEU A 263 17.92 13.07 -11.29
N ARG A 264 17.93 13.44 -12.57
CA ARG A 264 18.47 12.58 -13.64
C ARG A 264 19.91 12.19 -13.35
N ASP A 265 20.77 13.16 -13.04
CA ASP A 265 22.21 12.91 -12.85
C ASP A 265 22.46 12.00 -11.61
N GLN A 266 21.64 12.16 -10.56
CA GLN A 266 21.68 11.29 -9.38
C GLN A 266 21.22 9.86 -9.69
N GLU A 267 20.14 9.70 -10.47
CA GLU A 267 19.61 8.38 -10.82
C GLU A 267 20.50 7.66 -11.85
N GLU A 268 21.06 8.35 -12.84
CA GLU A 268 22.03 7.76 -13.78
C GLU A 268 23.26 7.20 -13.06
N GLY A 269 23.76 7.93 -12.06
CA GLY A 269 24.88 7.47 -11.23
C GLY A 269 24.56 6.24 -10.34
N THR A 270 23.28 5.93 -10.13
CA THR A 270 22.81 4.84 -9.26
C THR A 270 22.07 3.73 -10.01
N GLY A 271 21.97 3.81 -11.34
CA GLY A 271 21.28 2.82 -12.17
C GLY A 271 19.75 2.94 -12.16
N GLY A 272 19.21 4.12 -11.89
CA GLY A 272 17.78 4.41 -11.97
C GLY A 272 17.22 4.28 -13.40
N SER A 273 15.93 3.95 -13.50
CA SER A 273 15.25 3.69 -14.77
C SER A 273 14.17 4.72 -15.12
N THR A 274 14.07 5.81 -14.35
CA THR A 274 13.06 6.84 -14.60
C THR A 274 13.39 7.64 -15.86
N ASN A 275 12.41 7.78 -16.75
CA ASN A 275 12.55 8.59 -17.96
C ASN A 275 12.24 10.08 -17.69
N TYR A 276 13.27 10.86 -17.35
CA TYR A 276 13.16 12.31 -17.15
C TYR A 276 13.17 13.13 -18.45
N TYR A 277 13.58 12.53 -19.57
CA TYR A 277 13.91 13.24 -20.81
C TYR A 277 12.72 13.90 -21.48
N ASN A 278 11.53 13.26 -21.44
CA ASN A 278 10.31 13.87 -22.00
C ASN A 278 9.91 15.14 -21.24
N LEU A 279 10.02 15.13 -19.91
CA LEU A 279 9.77 16.30 -19.07
C LEU A 279 10.82 17.40 -19.32
N LEU A 280 12.11 17.04 -19.40
CA LEU A 280 13.18 17.98 -19.73
C LEU A 280 12.96 18.65 -21.08
N GLY A 281 12.59 17.88 -22.11
CA GLY A 281 12.30 18.43 -23.44
C GLY A 281 11.18 19.47 -23.41
N ARG A 282 10.13 19.21 -22.62
CA ARG A 282 9.02 20.16 -22.42
C ARG A 282 9.45 21.43 -21.70
N LEU A 283 10.22 21.30 -20.61
CA LEU A 283 10.70 22.44 -19.83
C LEU A 283 11.66 23.32 -20.66
N CYS A 284 12.57 22.71 -21.43
CA CYS A 284 13.43 23.43 -22.37
C CYS A 284 12.61 24.23 -23.41
N ALA A 285 11.53 23.64 -23.94
CA ALA A 285 10.66 24.34 -24.87
C ALA A 285 9.98 25.57 -24.22
N LEU A 286 9.55 25.44 -22.96
CA LEU A 286 8.92 26.53 -22.20
C LEU A 286 9.87 27.71 -21.95
N VAL A 287 11.17 27.47 -21.75
CA VAL A 287 12.18 28.53 -21.58
C VAL A 287 12.75 29.06 -22.91
N GLY A 288 12.30 28.50 -24.05
CA GLY A 288 12.71 28.91 -25.39
C GLY A 288 13.97 28.24 -25.93
N ASP A 289 14.51 27.23 -25.24
CA ASP A 289 15.68 26.45 -25.64
C ASP A 289 15.27 25.29 -26.57
N LYS A 290 15.08 25.63 -27.86
CA LYS A 290 14.60 24.69 -28.88
C LYS A 290 15.56 23.53 -29.12
N ASP A 291 16.86 23.79 -29.08
CA ASP A 291 17.89 22.79 -29.38
C ASP A 291 17.88 21.67 -28.33
N ASN A 292 17.87 22.04 -27.05
CA ASN A 292 17.77 21.06 -25.97
C ASN A 292 16.38 20.43 -25.88
N ALA A 293 15.32 21.17 -26.21
CA ALA A 293 13.96 20.62 -26.27
C ALA A 293 13.88 19.44 -27.25
N ASP A 294 14.35 19.64 -28.49
CA ASP A 294 14.32 18.61 -29.53
C ASP A 294 15.26 17.44 -29.19
N LYS A 295 16.43 17.72 -28.62
CA LYS A 295 17.38 16.70 -28.16
C LYS A 295 16.75 15.81 -27.10
N TYR A 296 16.23 16.38 -26.03
CA TYR A 296 15.68 15.61 -24.92
C TYR A 296 14.41 14.86 -25.30
N LYS A 297 13.55 15.46 -26.13
CA LYS A 297 12.38 14.76 -26.67
C LYS A 297 12.78 13.51 -27.46
N LYS A 298 13.76 13.59 -28.36
CA LYS A 298 14.23 12.43 -29.13
C LYS A 298 14.74 11.29 -28.23
N ILE A 299 15.49 11.64 -27.18
CA ILE A 299 16.01 10.65 -26.22
C ILE A 299 14.85 10.02 -25.44
N GLY A 300 13.93 10.83 -24.92
CA GLY A 300 12.80 10.35 -24.14
C GLY A 300 11.83 9.48 -24.95
N ASP A 301 11.54 9.84 -26.20
CA ASP A 301 10.73 9.05 -27.12
C ASP A 301 11.40 7.70 -27.46
N ALA A 302 12.74 7.68 -27.66
CA ALA A 302 13.48 6.46 -27.92
C ALA A 302 13.45 5.49 -26.72
N ILE A 303 13.58 6.00 -25.49
CA ILE A 303 13.49 5.20 -24.26
C ILE A 303 12.09 4.59 -24.10
N GLU A 304 11.02 5.37 -24.32
CA GLU A 304 9.66 4.83 -24.26
C GLU A 304 9.41 3.81 -25.37
N ALA A 305 9.90 4.04 -26.59
CA ALA A 305 9.78 3.07 -27.69
C ALA A 305 10.46 1.74 -27.35
N GLU A 306 11.69 1.78 -26.83
CA GLU A 306 12.43 0.59 -26.39
C GLU A 306 11.69 -0.13 -25.25
N ARG A 307 11.14 0.61 -24.29
CA ARG A 307 10.34 0.05 -23.19
C ARG A 307 9.07 -0.64 -23.70
N MET A 308 8.35 0.00 -24.64
CA MET A 308 7.14 -0.55 -25.24
C MET A 308 7.42 -1.81 -26.05
N GLU A 309 8.55 -1.85 -26.77
CA GLU A 309 9.01 -3.04 -27.50
C GLU A 309 9.36 -4.18 -26.52
N ARG A 310 10.16 -3.88 -25.49
CA ARG A 310 10.63 -4.86 -24.49
C ARG A 310 9.50 -5.52 -23.71
N TYR A 311 8.44 -4.76 -23.41
CA TYR A 311 7.30 -5.23 -22.61
C TYR A 311 6.02 -5.40 -23.43
N LYS A 312 6.12 -5.49 -24.76
CA LYS A 312 4.98 -5.57 -25.68
C LYS A 312 3.95 -6.62 -25.27
N ASP A 313 4.40 -7.84 -25.02
CA ASP A 313 3.53 -8.97 -24.64
C ASP A 313 2.78 -8.70 -23.32
N LEU A 314 3.43 -8.05 -22.35
CA LEU A 314 2.83 -7.68 -21.07
C LEU A 314 1.76 -6.59 -21.26
N PHE A 315 2.01 -5.61 -22.13
CA PHE A 315 1.04 -4.57 -22.45
C PHE A 315 -0.16 -5.11 -23.25
N GLU A 316 0.05 -6.08 -24.13
CA GLU A 316 -1.03 -6.75 -24.87
C GLU A 316 -1.91 -7.61 -23.94
N ALA A 317 -1.30 -8.32 -22.99
CA ALA A 317 -2.02 -9.11 -21.99
C ALA A 317 -2.90 -8.25 -21.06
N THR A 318 -2.47 -7.02 -20.75
CA THR A 318 -3.21 -6.09 -19.87
C THR A 318 -4.30 -5.27 -20.57
N ARG A 319 -4.30 -5.20 -21.91
CA ARG A 319 -5.40 -4.62 -22.71
C ARG A 319 -6.58 -5.56 -22.93
N SER A 320 -6.39 -6.84 -22.66
CA SER A 320 -7.38 -7.89 -22.92
C SER A 320 -8.27 -8.22 -21.71
N ASN A 321 -8.12 -7.47 -20.61
CA ASN A 321 -8.94 -7.52 -19.39
C ASN A 321 -9.63 -6.17 -19.15
#